data_AF-A0A7G2IUW5-F1
#
_entry.id   AF-A0A7G2IUW5-F1
#
_cell.length_a   1.000
_cell.length_b   1.000
_cell.length_c   1.000
_cell.angle_alpha   90.00
_cell.angle_beta   90.00
_cell.angle_gamma   90.00
#
_symmetry.space_group_name_H-M   'P 1'
#
loop_
_entity.id
_entity.type
_entity.pdbx_description
1 polymer ?
#
loop_
_entity_poly.entity_id
_entity_poly.type
_entity_poly.pdbx_seq_one_letter_code
_entity_poly.pdbx_strand_id
1 'polypeptide(L)'
;MRSRLKDTHVPPELAEEVICYQQSQLLSHAQFIVQLPQILSLLHRLHSPWAGQAQQLVNDNSTFTPALHTLFLQRWRLSLVVQTTTLNQQLLEEEREHLLSEVQERMTLSGQLEPVLAENDNAAGRLWDMSAGQIKRGDYQLMVKYGEFLTQQPELQRLAEQLGRSREAKSVPRKDAPMETFRTLVREPATVPEQVDGIQQSDDILRLLPPELATLGITELEYEFYRRLVEKQLLTYRLHGEAWREKVTERPVVHQDFDEQPRGPFYRLR
;
A
#
# COMPACT_ATOMS: atom_id res chain seq x y z
N MET A 1 10.90 -1.93 -0.94
CA MET A 1 9.74 -1.01 -1.09
C MET A 1 9.45 -0.19 0.16
N ARG A 2 9.22 -0.78 1.35
CA ARG A 2 8.90 -0.02 2.58
C ARG A 2 9.98 0.95 3.10
N SER A 3 11.25 0.78 2.75
CA SER A 3 12.33 1.69 3.16
C SER A 3 12.39 2.97 2.32
N ARG A 4 12.27 2.87 0.99
CA ARG A 4 12.39 4.03 0.09
C ARG A 4 11.26 5.06 0.21
N LEU A 5 10.04 4.60 0.52
CA LEU A 5 8.89 5.47 0.82
C LEU A 5 9.00 6.20 2.17
N LYS A 6 9.88 5.75 3.08
CA LYS A 6 10.14 6.45 4.35
C LYS A 6 11.23 7.50 4.21
N ASP A 7 12.12 7.33 3.24
CA ASP A 7 13.26 8.22 2.97
C ASP A 7 12.93 9.31 1.93
N THR A 8 11.68 9.38 1.44
CA THR A 8 11.26 10.45 0.55
C THR A 8 11.12 11.73 1.37
N HIS A 9 12.23 12.46 1.45
CA HIS A 9 12.33 13.75 2.12
C HIS A 9 11.26 14.68 1.54
N VAL A 10 10.28 15.03 2.38
CA VAL A 10 9.41 16.18 2.10
C VAL A 10 10.31 17.36 1.76
N PRO A 11 10.06 18.10 0.67
CA PRO A 11 10.89 19.25 0.32
C PRO A 11 11.04 20.17 1.53
N PRO A 12 12.27 20.60 1.87
CA PRO A 12 12.51 21.42 3.06
C PRO A 12 11.68 22.71 3.05
N GLU A 13 11.42 23.24 1.86
CA GLU A 13 10.56 24.41 1.62
C GLU A 13 9.11 24.20 2.07
N LEU A 14 8.54 23.02 1.77
CA LEU A 14 7.17 22.66 2.19
C LEU A 14 7.12 22.40 3.70
N ALA A 15 8.19 21.82 4.28
CA ALA A 15 8.29 21.64 5.73
C ALA A 15 8.33 22.98 6.47
N GLU A 16 9.11 23.95 5.99
CA GLU A 16 9.14 25.32 6.54
C GLU A 16 7.78 26.01 6.42
N GLU A 17 7.08 25.86 5.29
CA GLU A 17 5.75 26.42 5.08
C GLU A 17 4.71 25.82 6.04
N VAL A 18 4.74 24.50 6.25
CA VAL A 18 3.86 23.81 7.19
C VAL A 18 4.12 24.24 8.63
N ILE A 19 5.38 24.43 9.03
CA ILE A 19 5.72 24.94 10.37
C ILE A 19 5.17 26.35 10.55
N CYS A 20 5.35 27.23 9.55
CA CYS A 20 4.82 28.59 9.58
C CYS A 20 3.28 28.59 9.69
N TYR A 21 2.61 27.72 8.93
CA TYR A 21 1.17 27.52 9.00
C TYR A 21 0.71 27.08 10.39
N GLN A 22 1.36 26.06 10.99
CA GLN A 22 1.04 25.59 12.34
C GLN A 22 1.21 26.67 13.39
N GLN A 23 2.27 27.48 13.31
CA GLN A 23 2.46 28.63 14.19
C GLN A 23 1.34 29.65 14.02
N SER A 24 0.95 29.94 12.78
CA SER A 24 -0.11 30.91 12.49
C SER A 24 -1.50 30.47 12.98
N GLN A 25 -1.77 29.16 13.05
CA GLN A 25 -3.01 28.62 13.62
C GLN A 25 -3.14 28.88 15.13
N LEU A 26 -2.02 28.95 15.85
CA LEU A 26 -1.99 29.17 17.30
C LEU A 26 -2.12 30.65 17.68
N LEU A 27 -1.98 31.57 16.72
CA LEU A 27 -2.04 33.01 16.97
C LEU A 27 -3.49 33.49 17.13
N SER A 28 -3.69 34.40 18.09
CA SER A 28 -4.94 35.16 18.17
C SER A 28 -5.05 36.16 17.01
N HIS A 29 -6.27 36.60 16.68
CA HIS A 29 -6.52 37.52 15.57
C HIS A 29 -5.65 38.80 15.61
N ALA A 30 -5.49 39.42 16.79
CA ALA A 30 -4.67 40.62 16.96
C ALA A 30 -3.18 40.35 16.72
N GLN A 31 -2.68 39.20 17.18
CA GLN A 31 -1.29 38.78 16.95
C GLN A 31 -1.05 38.42 15.48
N PHE A 32 -2.04 37.78 14.84
CA PHE A 32 -1.99 37.45 13.42
C PHE A 32 -1.83 38.70 12.55
N ILE A 33 -2.60 39.77 12.82
CA ILE A 33 -2.49 41.03 12.07
C ILE A 33 -1.08 41.63 12.15
N VAL A 34 -0.45 41.59 13.33
CA VAL A 34 0.92 42.10 13.53
C VAL A 34 1.96 41.26 12.78
N GLN A 35 1.77 39.94 12.73
CA GLN A 35 2.69 38.99 12.09
C GLN A 35 2.44 38.81 10.58
N LEU A 36 1.30 39.29 10.08
CA LEU A 36 0.86 39.13 8.69
C LEU A 36 1.90 39.58 7.65
N PRO A 37 2.57 40.75 7.78
CA PRO A 37 3.60 41.16 6.84
C PRO A 37 4.81 40.22 6.81
N GLN A 38 5.14 39.59 7.95
CA GLN A 38 6.23 38.62 8.06
C GLN A 38 5.83 37.28 7.43
N ILE A 39 4.58 36.86 7.63
CA ILE A 39 4.04 35.64 7.00
C ILE A 39 4.05 35.79 5.46
N LEU A 40 3.61 36.95 4.94
CA LEU A 40 3.63 37.20 3.50
C LEU A 40 5.03 37.22 2.90
N SER A 41 6.03 37.76 3.61
CA SER A 41 7.41 37.78 3.11
C SER A 41 8.03 36.38 3.10
N LEU A 42 7.73 35.55 4.11
CA LEU A 42 8.12 34.14 4.14
C LEU A 42 7.47 33.34 3.01
N LEU A 43 6.16 33.53 2.76
CA LEU A 43 5.45 32.86 1.68
C LEU A 43 6.01 33.20 0.29
N HIS A 44 6.41 34.46 0.07
CA HIS A 44 7.08 34.86 -1.17
C HIS A 44 8.47 34.23 -1.30
N ARG A 45 9.25 34.18 -0.22
CA ARG A 45 10.58 33.54 -0.22
C ARG A 45 10.51 32.05 -0.55
N LEU A 46 9.48 31.37 -0.04
CA LEU A 46 9.24 29.94 -0.24
C LEU A 46 8.52 29.62 -1.55
N HIS A 47 8.26 30.63 -2.41
CA HIS A 47 7.57 30.46 -3.69
C HIS A 47 6.22 29.72 -3.56
N SER A 48 5.50 29.93 -2.45
CA SER A 48 4.22 29.27 -2.22
C SER A 48 3.19 29.75 -3.25
N PRO A 49 2.40 28.83 -3.85
CA PRO A 49 1.31 29.18 -4.77
C PRO A 49 0.20 29.99 -4.07
N TRP A 50 0.15 29.97 -2.73
CA TRP A 50 -0.75 30.80 -1.95
C TRP A 50 -0.28 32.26 -1.84
N ALA A 51 1.02 32.55 -2.01
CA ALA A 51 1.60 33.87 -1.75
C ALA A 51 0.92 35.01 -2.54
N GLY A 52 0.66 34.79 -3.83
CA GLY A 52 0.02 35.80 -4.68
C GLY A 52 -1.44 36.07 -4.28
N GLN A 53 -2.22 35.02 -4.00
CA GLN A 53 -3.61 35.16 -3.57
C GLN A 53 -3.70 35.75 -2.15
N ALA A 54 -2.77 35.40 -1.28
CA ALA A 54 -2.64 35.94 0.07
C ALA A 54 -2.39 37.46 0.04
N GLN A 55 -1.51 37.93 -0.84
CA GLN A 55 -1.20 39.35 -0.98
C GLN A 55 -2.38 40.14 -1.56
N GLN A 56 -3.09 39.58 -2.55
CA GLN A 56 -4.32 40.18 -3.09
C GLN A 56 -5.39 40.33 -2.00
N LEU A 57 -5.63 39.28 -1.23
CA LEU A 57 -6.63 39.28 -0.16
C LEU A 57 -6.34 40.36 0.90
N VAL A 58 -5.07 40.61 1.20
CA VAL A 58 -4.63 41.62 2.16
C VAL A 58 -4.73 43.02 1.57
N ASN A 59 -4.38 43.20 0.29
CA ASN A 59 -4.46 44.50 -0.39
C ASN A 59 -5.91 44.95 -0.63
N ASP A 60 -6.81 44.01 -0.92
CA ASP A 60 -8.22 44.28 -1.21
C ASP A 60 -9.04 44.66 0.05
N ASN A 61 -8.52 44.34 1.25
CA ASN A 61 -9.23 44.55 2.52
C ASN A 61 -8.46 45.50 3.44
N SER A 62 -8.95 46.74 3.58
CA SER A 62 -8.36 47.76 4.46
C SER A 62 -8.50 47.45 5.96
N THR A 63 -9.49 46.63 6.33
CA THR A 63 -9.68 46.14 7.70
C THR A 63 -9.74 44.62 7.70
N PHE A 64 -8.84 44.00 8.46
CA PHE A 64 -8.76 42.55 8.53
C PHE A 64 -9.71 42.05 9.62
N THR A 65 -10.90 41.59 9.23
CA THR A 65 -11.94 41.07 10.13
C THR A 65 -11.60 39.64 10.59
N PRO A 66 -12.08 39.16 11.76
CA PRO A 66 -11.89 37.77 12.18
C PRO A 66 -12.36 36.71 11.17
N ALA A 67 -13.41 37.01 10.38
CA ALA A 67 -13.84 36.15 9.29
C ALA A 67 -12.78 36.01 8.19
N LEU A 68 -12.12 37.11 7.80
CA LEU A 68 -11.02 37.09 6.82
C LEU A 68 -9.81 36.32 7.35
N HIS A 69 -9.53 36.41 8.66
CA HIS A 69 -8.50 35.58 9.29
C HIS A 69 -8.80 34.09 9.14
N THR A 70 -10.03 33.65 9.43
CA THR A 70 -10.40 32.24 9.25
C THR A 70 -10.33 31.80 7.78
N LEU A 71 -10.76 32.67 6.85
CA LEU A 71 -10.72 32.38 5.42
C LEU A 71 -9.29 32.26 4.89
N PHE A 72 -8.38 33.14 5.36
CA PHE A 72 -6.97 33.07 5.03
C PHE A 72 -6.36 31.73 5.42
N LEU A 73 -6.57 31.30 6.67
CA LEU A 73 -6.05 30.02 7.17
C LEU A 73 -6.66 28.81 6.45
N GLN A 74 -7.95 28.86 6.10
CA GLN A 74 -8.61 27.79 5.35
C GLN A 74 -8.05 27.67 3.93
N ARG A 75 -7.87 28.79 3.25
CA ARG A 75 -7.39 28.84 1.88
C ARG A 75 -5.90 28.46 1.79
N TRP A 76 -5.11 28.88 2.78
CA TRP A 76 -3.73 28.41 2.94
C TRP A 76 -3.67 26.89 3.17
N ARG A 77 -4.52 26.35 4.05
CA ARG A 77 -4.62 24.89 4.27
C ARG A 77 -4.90 24.13 2.98
N LEU A 78 -5.85 24.60 2.19
CA LEU A 78 -6.21 23.96 0.93
C LEU A 78 -5.03 23.97 -0.04
N SER A 79 -4.29 25.08 -0.12
CA SER A 79 -3.07 25.15 -0.92
C SER A 79 -2.03 24.10 -0.50
N LEU A 80 -1.75 24.02 0.80
CA LEU A 80 -0.79 23.03 1.35
C LEU A 80 -1.23 21.59 1.08
N VAL A 81 -2.52 21.30 1.23
CA VAL A 81 -3.08 19.96 0.93
C VAL A 81 -2.90 19.65 -0.54
N VAL A 82 -3.26 20.58 -1.44
CA VAL A 82 -3.09 20.38 -2.89
C VAL A 82 -1.62 20.12 -3.21
N GLN A 83 -0.69 20.97 -2.76
CA GLN A 83 0.75 20.79 -2.98
C GLN A 83 1.27 19.44 -2.46
N THR A 84 0.86 19.04 -1.26
CA THR A 84 1.26 17.75 -0.68
C THR A 84 0.71 16.58 -1.50
N THR A 85 -0.56 16.65 -1.93
CA THR A 85 -1.16 15.60 -2.74
C THR A 85 -0.54 15.50 -4.13
N THR A 86 -0.22 16.62 -4.79
CA THR A 86 0.42 16.62 -6.10
C THR A 86 1.83 16.05 -6.02
N LEU A 87 2.58 16.39 -4.96
CA LEU A 87 3.92 15.85 -4.75
C LEU A 87 3.88 14.34 -4.49
N ASN A 88 2.96 13.88 -3.65
CA ASN A 88 2.79 12.44 -3.41
C ASN A 88 2.38 11.68 -4.68
N GLN A 89 1.55 12.28 -5.53
CA GLN A 89 1.17 11.71 -6.83
C GLN A 89 2.39 11.58 -7.75
N GLN A 90 3.19 12.65 -7.88
CA GLN A 90 4.41 12.64 -8.69
C GLN A 90 5.40 11.56 -8.23
N LEU A 91 5.67 11.47 -6.93
CA LEU A 91 6.54 10.43 -6.38
C LEU A 91 6.02 9.01 -6.66
N LEU A 92 4.70 8.82 -6.56
CA LEU A 92 4.08 7.53 -6.87
C LEU A 92 4.20 7.18 -8.36
N GLU A 93 4.04 8.18 -9.23
CA GLU A 93 4.19 8.03 -10.68
C GLU A 93 5.64 7.70 -11.06
N GLU A 94 6.62 8.38 -10.48
CA GLU A 94 8.05 8.09 -10.68
C GLU A 94 8.40 6.65 -10.25
N GLU A 95 7.95 6.21 -9.08
CA GLU A 95 8.16 4.84 -8.61
C GLU A 95 7.44 3.81 -9.48
N ARG A 96 6.23 4.13 -9.96
CA ARG A 96 5.49 3.29 -10.90
C ARG A 96 6.26 3.15 -12.21
N GLU A 97 6.76 4.24 -12.77
CA GLU A 97 7.54 4.23 -14.01
C GLU A 97 8.84 3.43 -13.84
N HIS A 98 9.54 3.61 -12.72
CA HIS A 98 10.71 2.81 -12.38
C HIS A 98 10.38 1.31 -12.35
N LEU A 99 9.32 0.91 -11.65
CA LEU A 99 8.91 -0.50 -11.61
C LEU A 99 8.47 -1.03 -12.98
N LEU A 100 7.76 -0.24 -13.77
CA LEU A 100 7.39 -0.63 -15.13
C LEU A 100 8.62 -0.86 -16.00
N SER A 101 9.63 0.01 -15.91
CA SER A 101 10.89 -0.17 -16.62
C SER A 101 11.62 -1.43 -16.17
N GLU A 102 11.70 -1.70 -14.86
CA GLU A 102 12.32 -2.92 -14.34
C GLU A 102 11.61 -4.18 -14.84
N VAL A 103 10.26 -4.17 -14.86
CA VAL A 103 9.46 -5.29 -15.36
C VAL A 103 9.66 -5.47 -16.87
N GLN A 104 9.68 -4.39 -17.64
CA GLN A 104 9.91 -4.46 -19.08
C GLN A 104 11.31 -4.99 -19.40
N GLU A 105 12.34 -4.53 -18.70
CA GLU A 105 13.69 -5.07 -18.81
C GLU A 105 13.72 -6.57 -18.49
N ARG A 106 13.07 -7.00 -17.42
CA ARG A 106 12.96 -8.44 -17.09
C ARG A 106 12.20 -9.23 -18.17
N MET A 107 11.14 -8.68 -18.75
CA MET A 107 10.38 -9.31 -19.81
C MET A 107 11.25 -9.53 -21.06
N THR A 108 12.02 -8.52 -21.47
CA THR A 108 12.96 -8.64 -22.59
C THR A 108 14.05 -9.66 -22.34
N LEU A 109 14.63 -9.70 -21.12
CA LEU A 109 15.65 -10.68 -20.74
C LEU A 109 15.08 -12.11 -20.69
N SER A 110 13.88 -12.29 -20.17
CA SER A 110 13.21 -13.60 -20.17
C SER A 110 12.90 -14.08 -21.59
N GLY A 111 12.46 -13.18 -22.47
CA GLY A 111 12.23 -13.52 -23.88
C GLY A 111 13.51 -13.94 -24.62
N GLN A 112 14.68 -13.43 -24.23
CA GLN A 112 15.97 -13.89 -24.77
C GLN A 112 16.36 -15.30 -24.27
N LEU A 113 15.91 -15.69 -23.08
CA LEU A 113 16.15 -17.02 -22.52
C LEU A 113 15.14 -18.07 -22.99
N GLU A 114 13.97 -17.65 -23.46
CA GLU A 114 12.92 -18.51 -23.99
C GLU A 114 13.43 -19.49 -25.07
N PRO A 115 14.13 -19.08 -26.15
CA PRO A 115 14.59 -20.03 -27.17
C PRO A 115 15.63 -21.06 -26.67
N VAL A 116 16.42 -20.71 -25.65
CA VAL A 116 17.40 -21.65 -25.04
C VAL A 116 16.70 -22.69 -24.17
N LEU A 117 15.55 -22.33 -23.59
CA LEU A 117 14.86 -23.13 -22.58
C LEU A 117 13.52 -23.70 -23.06
N ALA A 118 13.05 -23.31 -24.26
CA ALA A 118 11.82 -23.76 -24.89
C ALA A 118 11.80 -25.27 -25.18
N GLU A 119 12.95 -25.94 -25.19
CA GLU A 119 13.00 -27.41 -25.24
C GLU A 119 12.49 -28.07 -23.95
N ASN A 120 12.38 -27.33 -22.85
CA ASN A 120 11.77 -27.76 -21.60
C ASN A 120 10.44 -27.01 -21.40
N ASP A 121 9.31 -27.65 -21.76
CA ASP A 121 7.95 -27.10 -21.64
C ASP A 121 7.59 -26.56 -20.23
N ASN A 122 8.34 -26.97 -19.19
CA ASN A 122 8.17 -26.50 -17.80
C ASN A 122 9.09 -25.34 -17.39
N ALA A 123 10.03 -24.91 -18.23
CA ALA A 123 11.04 -23.91 -17.85
C ALA A 123 10.52 -22.47 -17.92
N ALA A 124 9.63 -22.15 -18.86
CA ALA A 124 9.13 -20.78 -19.06
C ALA A 124 8.42 -20.20 -17.82
N GLY A 125 7.57 -20.99 -17.16
CA GLY A 125 6.93 -20.60 -15.89
C GLY A 125 7.89 -20.54 -14.71
N ARG A 126 8.94 -21.38 -14.72
CA ARG A 126 9.96 -21.44 -13.66
C ARG A 126 10.96 -20.29 -13.73
N LEU A 127 11.21 -19.74 -14.92
CA LEU A 127 12.03 -18.54 -15.11
C LEU A 127 11.40 -17.31 -14.45
N TRP A 128 10.07 -17.25 -14.43
CA TRP A 128 9.33 -16.24 -13.67
C TRP A 128 9.36 -16.49 -12.16
N ASP A 129 9.40 -17.75 -11.72
CA ASP A 129 9.52 -18.15 -10.30
C ASP A 129 10.92 -17.91 -9.71
N MET A 130 11.96 -17.79 -10.56
CA MET A 130 13.29 -17.33 -10.13
C MET A 130 13.33 -15.84 -9.72
N SER A 131 12.21 -15.12 -9.82
CA SER A 131 12.05 -13.71 -9.43
C SER A 131 12.21 -13.42 -7.93
N ALA A 132 12.23 -14.44 -7.07
CA ALA A 132 12.55 -14.27 -5.65
C ALA A 132 14.04 -13.96 -5.40
N GLY A 133 14.93 -14.22 -6.38
CA GLY A 133 16.35 -13.88 -6.31
C GLY A 133 16.68 -12.56 -7.03
N GLN A 134 17.56 -11.75 -6.46
CA GLN A 134 18.19 -10.62 -7.17
C GLN A 134 19.19 -11.16 -8.21
N ILE A 135 18.70 -11.70 -9.31
CA ILE A 135 19.58 -12.16 -10.40
C ILE A 135 20.12 -10.91 -11.10
N LYS A 136 21.44 -10.74 -11.10
CA LYS A 136 22.08 -9.56 -11.70
C LYS A 136 22.14 -9.75 -13.22
N ARG A 137 22.12 -8.66 -13.99
CA ARG A 137 22.19 -8.69 -15.47
C ARG A 137 23.36 -9.54 -16.02
N GLY A 138 24.47 -9.64 -15.29
CA GLY A 138 25.61 -10.47 -15.68
C GLY A 138 25.34 -11.98 -15.68
N ASP A 139 24.45 -12.44 -14.81
CA ASP A 139 24.12 -13.87 -14.68
C ASP A 139 23.30 -14.36 -15.89
N TYR A 140 22.48 -13.47 -16.48
CA TYR A 140 21.69 -13.75 -17.68
C TYR A 140 22.55 -13.97 -18.93
N GLN A 141 23.57 -13.14 -19.14
CA GLN A 141 24.47 -13.29 -20.31
C GLN A 141 25.25 -14.60 -20.25
N LEU A 142 25.61 -15.06 -19.05
CA LEU A 142 26.23 -16.36 -18.85
C LEU A 142 25.25 -17.48 -19.22
N MET A 143 23.99 -17.40 -18.78
CA MET A 143 22.96 -18.40 -19.13
C MET A 143 22.73 -18.49 -20.65
N VAL A 144 22.65 -17.35 -21.36
CA VAL A 144 22.52 -17.35 -22.83
C VAL A 144 23.73 -18.02 -23.48
N LYS A 145 24.96 -17.68 -23.06
CA LYS A 145 26.19 -18.30 -23.58
C LYS A 145 26.25 -19.80 -23.31
N TYR A 146 25.82 -20.25 -22.13
CA TYR A 146 25.74 -21.67 -21.82
C TYR A 146 24.67 -22.37 -22.67
N GLY A 147 23.56 -21.70 -22.96
CA GLY A 147 22.56 -22.16 -23.91
C GLY A 147 23.12 -22.40 -25.31
N GLU A 148 23.77 -21.39 -25.87
CA GLU A 148 24.46 -21.49 -27.16
C GLU A 148 25.55 -22.56 -27.17
N PHE A 149 26.25 -22.77 -26.05
CA PHE A 149 27.24 -23.82 -25.92
C PHE A 149 26.63 -25.23 -25.92
N LEU A 150 25.49 -25.40 -25.25
CA LEU A 150 24.79 -26.68 -25.19
C LEU A 150 24.20 -27.08 -26.55
N THR A 151 23.67 -26.13 -27.33
CA THR A 151 23.16 -26.40 -28.69
C THR A 151 24.26 -26.82 -29.66
N GLN A 152 25.51 -26.40 -29.43
CA GLN A 152 26.66 -26.81 -30.24
C GLN A 152 27.12 -28.25 -29.95
N GLN A 153 26.73 -28.86 -28.82
CA GLN A 153 27.23 -30.17 -28.37
C GLN A 153 26.09 -31.13 -27.94
N PRO A 154 25.57 -31.98 -28.86
CA PRO A 154 24.42 -32.83 -28.57
C PRO A 154 24.70 -33.92 -27.52
N GLU A 155 25.96 -34.33 -27.35
CA GLU A 155 26.37 -35.28 -26.31
C GLU A 155 26.24 -34.67 -24.90
N LEU A 156 26.62 -33.40 -24.73
CA LEU A 156 26.45 -32.69 -23.47
C LEU A 156 24.98 -32.38 -23.19
N GLN A 157 24.19 -32.08 -24.24
CA GLN A 157 22.74 -31.90 -24.12
C GLN A 157 22.07 -33.17 -23.59
N ARG A 158 22.43 -34.36 -24.12
CA ARG A 158 21.93 -35.64 -23.61
C ARG A 158 22.35 -35.93 -22.18
N LEU A 159 23.58 -35.61 -21.81
CA LEU A 159 24.05 -35.74 -20.43
C LEU A 159 23.31 -34.77 -19.50
N ALA A 160 23.10 -33.52 -19.92
CA ALA A 160 22.35 -32.52 -19.17
C ALA A 160 20.87 -32.91 -19.03
N GLU A 161 20.27 -33.50 -20.06
CA GLU A 161 18.90 -34.02 -20.02
C GLU A 161 18.78 -35.24 -19.10
N GLN A 162 19.76 -36.15 -19.11
CA GLN A 162 19.83 -37.28 -18.17
C GLN A 162 20.08 -36.82 -16.72
N LEU A 163 20.90 -35.78 -16.52
CA LEU A 163 21.16 -35.16 -15.21
C LEU A 163 19.98 -34.31 -14.72
N GLY A 164 19.23 -33.68 -15.63
CA GLY A 164 18.03 -32.89 -15.34
C GLY A 164 16.85 -33.79 -14.97
N ARG A 165 16.61 -34.86 -15.74
CA ARG A 165 15.59 -35.87 -15.46
C ARG A 165 15.87 -36.68 -14.19
N SER A 166 17.13 -36.86 -13.81
CA SER A 166 17.48 -37.50 -12.53
C SER A 166 17.34 -36.57 -11.32
N ARG A 167 17.21 -35.26 -11.54
CA ARG A 167 16.91 -34.26 -10.48
C ARG A 167 15.44 -33.94 -10.32
N GLU A 168 14.61 -34.16 -11.34
CA GLU A 168 13.16 -34.23 -11.15
C GLU A 168 12.82 -35.55 -10.45
N ALA A 169 13.12 -35.63 -9.14
CA ALA A 169 12.48 -36.60 -8.29
C ALA A 169 10.98 -36.41 -8.51
N LYS A 170 10.34 -37.44 -9.08
CA LYS A 170 8.89 -37.46 -9.26
C LYS A 170 8.28 -37.05 -7.93
N SER A 171 7.64 -35.88 -7.90
CA SER A 171 6.90 -35.43 -6.75
C SER A 171 5.66 -36.31 -6.64
N VAL A 172 5.82 -37.49 -6.01
CA VAL A 172 4.69 -38.34 -5.67
C VAL A 172 4.01 -37.67 -4.49
N PRO A 173 2.75 -37.21 -4.62
CA PRO A 173 2.03 -36.71 -3.46
C PRO A 173 1.90 -37.86 -2.47
N ARG A 174 2.55 -37.74 -1.30
CA ARG A 174 2.32 -38.69 -0.20
C ARG A 174 0.84 -38.66 0.14
N LYS A 175 0.22 -39.83 0.20
CA LYS A 175 -1.22 -39.99 0.52
C LYS A 175 -1.56 -39.48 1.93
N ASP A 176 -0.56 -39.39 2.80
CA ASP A 176 -0.64 -38.92 4.19
C ASP A 176 0.34 -37.76 4.42
N ALA A 177 0.12 -36.62 3.77
CA ALA A 177 0.85 -35.39 4.10
C ALA A 177 0.36 -34.86 5.47
N PRO A 178 1.25 -34.61 6.45
CA PRO A 178 0.84 -34.05 7.74
C PRO A 178 0.24 -32.66 7.52
N MET A 179 -0.84 -32.38 8.25
CA MET A 179 -1.50 -31.08 8.22
C MET A 179 -0.58 -30.04 8.86
N GLU A 180 -0.12 -29.06 8.08
CA GLU A 180 0.64 -27.93 8.61
C GLU A 180 -0.25 -26.69 8.63
N THR A 181 -0.09 -25.89 9.69
CA THR A 181 -0.91 -24.71 9.94
C THR A 181 -0.52 -23.58 9.00
N PHE A 182 -1.27 -23.40 7.90
CA PHE A 182 -1.06 -22.28 6.98
C PHE A 182 -1.82 -21.05 7.48
N ARG A 183 -1.08 -20.00 7.82
CA ARG A 183 -1.60 -18.73 8.34
C ARG A 183 -1.94 -17.79 7.18
N THR A 184 -3.23 -17.63 6.87
CA THR A 184 -3.69 -16.65 5.89
C THR A 184 -4.42 -15.51 6.59
N LEU A 185 -4.05 -14.27 6.31
CA LEU A 185 -4.82 -13.11 6.75
C LEU A 185 -6.11 -13.05 5.92
N VAL A 186 -7.24 -13.42 6.54
CA VAL A 186 -8.55 -13.40 5.88
C VAL A 186 -9.34 -12.21 6.41
N ARG A 187 -10.01 -11.49 5.50
CA ARG A 187 -10.94 -10.42 5.85
C ARG A 187 -12.23 -11.04 6.36
N GLU A 188 -12.45 -11.01 7.66
CA GLU A 188 -13.74 -11.33 8.27
C GLU A 188 -14.28 -10.07 8.95
N PRO A 189 -15.59 -9.77 8.84
CA PRO A 189 -16.18 -8.63 9.52
C PRO A 189 -15.98 -8.79 11.03
N ALA A 190 -15.31 -7.81 11.67
CA ALA A 190 -14.92 -7.93 13.06
C ALA A 190 -16.14 -8.00 13.98
N THR A 191 -16.15 -8.99 14.86
CA THR A 191 -17.13 -9.09 15.97
C THR A 191 -16.84 -8.06 17.08
N VAL A 192 -15.68 -7.40 17.04
CA VAL A 192 -15.24 -6.44 18.06
C VAL A 192 -15.26 -5.03 17.47
N PRO A 193 -16.00 -4.09 18.07
CA PRO A 193 -16.15 -2.73 17.54
C PRO A 193 -14.96 -1.83 17.92
N GLU A 194 -14.21 -1.34 16.93
CA GLU A 194 -13.07 -0.42 17.16
C GLU A 194 -13.31 1.03 16.69
N GLN A 195 -14.23 1.27 15.75
CA GLN A 195 -14.45 2.64 15.25
C GLN A 195 -15.93 2.91 14.92
N VAL A 196 -16.38 4.11 15.30
CA VAL A 196 -17.69 4.67 14.92
C VAL A 196 -17.57 5.20 13.49
N ASP A 197 -18.24 4.54 12.56
CA ASP A 197 -18.14 4.84 11.12
C ASP A 197 -19.36 5.64 10.62
N GLY A 198 -20.45 5.67 11.39
CA GLY A 198 -21.61 6.51 11.04
C GLY A 198 -22.82 6.39 11.95
N ILE A 199 -23.98 6.81 11.43
CA ILE A 199 -25.28 6.75 12.09
C ILE A 199 -26.19 5.82 11.27
N GLN A 200 -26.99 5.00 11.95
CA GLN A 200 -27.96 4.09 11.33
C GLN A 200 -29.29 4.09 12.11
N GLN A 201 -30.39 3.80 11.43
CA GLN A 201 -31.66 3.46 12.07
C GLN A 201 -31.68 1.99 12.50
N SER A 202 -31.85 1.75 13.80
CA SER A 202 -31.92 0.41 14.40
C SER A 202 -32.77 0.46 15.68
N ASP A 203 -32.91 -0.68 16.33
CA ASP A 203 -33.52 -0.88 17.66
C ASP A 203 -32.49 -1.11 18.78
N ASP A 204 -31.19 -0.87 18.52
CA ASP A 204 -30.10 -1.13 19.48
C ASP A 204 -30.04 -0.05 20.57
N ILE A 205 -30.69 -0.33 21.70
CA ILE A 205 -30.81 0.58 22.85
C ILE A 205 -29.43 0.98 23.41
N LEU A 206 -28.44 0.10 23.33
CA LEU A 206 -27.13 0.33 23.94
C LEU A 206 -26.30 1.35 23.17
N ARG A 207 -26.68 1.67 21.93
CA ARG A 207 -25.92 2.53 21.02
C ARG A 207 -26.72 3.73 20.52
N LEU A 208 -27.80 4.08 21.23
CA LEU A 208 -28.64 5.21 20.90
C LEU A 208 -27.85 6.52 20.92
N LEU A 209 -28.18 7.39 19.98
CA LEU A 209 -27.65 8.75 20.01
C LEU A 209 -28.21 9.51 21.23
N PRO A 210 -27.45 10.44 21.82
CA PRO A 210 -27.93 11.28 22.92
C PRO A 210 -29.28 11.98 22.71
N PRO A 211 -29.65 12.43 21.48
CA PRO A 211 -30.98 12.98 21.22
C PRO A 211 -32.12 11.97 21.39
N GLU A 212 -31.95 10.70 20.99
CA GLU A 212 -33.00 9.68 21.17
C GLU A 212 -33.18 9.33 22.65
N LEU A 213 -32.10 9.35 23.44
CA LEU A 213 -32.17 9.20 24.90
C LEU A 213 -32.86 10.40 25.58
N ALA A 214 -32.66 11.61 25.06
CA ALA A 214 -33.35 12.79 25.58
C ALA A 214 -34.87 12.72 25.34
N THR A 215 -35.31 12.15 24.22
CA THR A 215 -36.74 11.90 23.91
C THR A 215 -37.41 11.04 24.97
N LEU A 216 -36.73 10.01 25.47
CA LEU A 216 -37.23 9.17 26.58
C LEU A 216 -37.41 9.95 27.89
N GLY A 217 -36.56 10.96 28.13
CA GLY A 217 -36.63 11.80 29.34
C GLY A 217 -37.81 12.79 29.35
N ILE A 218 -38.49 12.97 28.22
CA ILE A 218 -39.63 13.90 28.06
C ILE A 218 -40.92 13.09 28.00
N THR A 219 -41.78 13.21 29.02
CA THR A 219 -43.01 12.42 29.16
C THR A 219 -43.98 12.53 27.98
N GLU A 220 -43.97 13.67 27.28
CA GLU A 220 -44.81 13.91 26.10
C GLU A 220 -44.32 13.16 24.84
N LEU A 221 -43.02 12.84 24.77
CA LEU A 221 -42.39 12.21 23.62
C LEU A 221 -42.00 10.73 23.86
N GLU A 222 -42.24 10.22 25.06
CA GLU A 222 -41.96 8.83 25.42
C GLU A 222 -42.71 7.83 24.51
N TYR A 223 -43.97 8.13 24.18
CA TYR A 223 -44.77 7.31 23.26
C TYR A 223 -44.22 7.30 21.82
N GLU A 224 -43.66 8.42 21.36
CA GLU A 224 -43.00 8.52 20.06
C GLU A 224 -41.71 7.68 20.03
N PHE A 225 -40.97 7.65 21.15
CA PHE A 225 -39.80 6.78 21.29
C PHE A 225 -40.17 5.30 21.19
N TYR A 226 -41.18 4.84 21.95
CA TYR A 226 -41.61 3.44 21.89
C TYR A 226 -42.17 3.05 20.50
N ARG A 227 -42.88 3.96 19.82
CA ARG A 227 -43.33 3.71 18.44
C ARG A 227 -42.12 3.48 17.52
N ARG A 228 -41.12 4.37 17.57
CA ARG A 228 -39.91 4.28 16.74
C ARG A 228 -39.04 3.06 17.08
N LEU A 229 -39.02 2.63 18.34
CA LEU A 229 -38.33 1.40 18.77
C LEU A 229 -38.93 0.17 18.07
N VAL A 230 -40.26 0.05 18.05
CA VAL A 230 -40.95 -1.06 17.39
C VAL A 230 -40.75 -1.02 15.87
N GLU A 231 -40.73 0.18 15.29
CA GLU A 231 -40.51 0.39 13.86
C GLU A 231 -39.03 0.28 13.44
N LYS A 232 -38.10 0.08 14.39
CA LYS A 232 -36.64 0.04 14.18
C LYS A 232 -36.05 1.31 13.55
N GLN A 233 -36.63 2.46 13.89
CA GLN A 233 -36.27 3.76 13.34
C GLN A 233 -35.43 4.64 14.28
N LEU A 234 -34.94 4.11 15.41
CA LEU A 234 -34.11 4.88 16.33
C LEU A 234 -32.70 5.08 15.78
N LEU A 235 -32.17 6.29 15.93
CA LEU A 235 -30.82 6.60 15.49
C LEU A 235 -29.79 6.01 16.46
N THR A 236 -28.91 5.18 15.93
CA THR A 236 -27.85 4.45 16.64
C THR A 236 -26.50 4.63 15.96
N TYR A 237 -25.42 4.57 16.71
CA TYR A 237 -24.07 4.58 16.16
C TYR A 237 -23.80 3.29 15.37
N ARG A 238 -23.41 3.42 14.09
CA ARG A 238 -22.91 2.32 13.26
C ARG A 238 -21.43 2.10 13.56
N LEU A 239 -21.09 0.89 13.98
CA LEU A 239 -19.72 0.46 14.21
C LEU A 239 -19.31 -0.43 13.03
N HIS A 240 -18.20 -0.08 12.36
CA HIS A 240 -17.53 -0.96 11.42
C HIS A 240 -16.08 -1.13 11.88
N GLY A 241 -15.63 -2.38 11.97
CA GLY A 241 -14.25 -2.72 12.31
C GLY A 241 -13.69 -3.63 11.23
N GLU A 242 -12.66 -3.17 10.52
CA GLU A 242 -11.86 -4.03 9.64
C GLU A 242 -10.74 -4.67 10.47
N ALA A 243 -11.01 -5.80 11.11
CA ALA A 243 -9.98 -6.57 11.79
C ALA A 243 -9.37 -7.60 10.84
N TRP A 244 -8.12 -7.39 10.45
CA TRP A 244 -7.32 -8.44 9.81
C TRP A 244 -6.99 -9.50 10.84
N ARG A 245 -7.67 -10.65 10.81
CA ARG A 245 -7.31 -11.80 11.65
C ARG A 245 -6.57 -12.86 10.85
N GLU A 246 -5.54 -13.41 11.48
CA GLU A 246 -4.78 -14.55 10.98
C GLU A 246 -5.65 -15.80 11.09
N LYS A 247 -6.26 -16.23 9.98
CA LYS A 247 -7.01 -17.47 9.91
C LYS A 247 -6.00 -18.59 9.65
N VAL A 248 -5.77 -19.40 10.68
CA VAL A 248 -4.97 -20.62 10.58
C VAL A 248 -5.85 -21.66 9.90
N THR A 249 -5.60 -21.93 8.62
CA THR A 249 -6.24 -23.05 7.92
C THR A 249 -5.23 -24.16 7.77
N GLU A 250 -5.55 -25.33 8.29
CA GLU A 250 -4.78 -26.54 8.02
C GLU A 250 -5.02 -26.96 6.58
N ARG A 251 -3.96 -26.93 5.78
CA ARG A 251 -3.99 -27.47 4.41
C ARG A 251 -2.95 -28.58 4.33
N PRO A 252 -3.25 -29.68 3.63
CA PRO A 252 -2.23 -30.67 3.34
C PRO A 252 -1.15 -29.99 2.51
N VAL A 253 0.04 -29.83 3.09
CA VAL A 253 1.15 -29.24 2.36
C VAL A 253 1.70 -30.32 1.45
N VAL A 254 1.75 -30.02 0.15
CA VAL A 254 2.57 -30.81 -0.78
C VAL A 254 4.02 -30.41 -0.53
N HIS A 255 4.63 -30.96 0.53
CA HIS A 255 6.09 -31.00 0.59
C HIS A 255 6.53 -31.90 -0.57
N GLN A 256 7.18 -31.30 -1.57
CA GLN A 256 7.97 -32.07 -2.52
C GLN A 256 9.26 -32.46 -1.80
N ASP A 257 9.19 -33.46 -0.93
CA ASP A 257 10.40 -34.14 -0.50
C ASP A 257 10.94 -34.88 -1.71
N PHE A 258 12.13 -34.48 -2.15
CA PHE A 258 12.87 -35.18 -3.18
C PHE A 258 13.33 -36.51 -2.59
N ASP A 259 12.80 -37.63 -3.10
CA ASP A 259 13.40 -38.95 -2.85
C ASP A 259 14.85 -38.90 -3.35
N GLU A 260 15.84 -38.98 -2.44
CA GLU A 260 17.23 -39.22 -2.81
C GLU A 260 17.35 -40.65 -3.35
N GLN A 261 17.07 -40.83 -4.64
CA GLN A 261 17.43 -42.07 -5.34
C GLN A 261 18.96 -42.21 -5.41
N PRO A 262 19.48 -43.45 -5.31
CA PRO A 262 20.90 -43.68 -5.14
C PRO A 262 21.69 -43.09 -6.31
N ARG A 263 22.62 -42.18 -5.97
CA ARG A 263 23.48 -41.49 -6.92
C ARG A 263 24.23 -42.53 -7.77
N GLY A 264 23.99 -42.53 -9.07
CA GLY A 264 24.81 -43.28 -10.03
C GLY A 264 26.28 -42.83 -9.95
N PRO A 265 27.24 -43.69 -10.34
CA PRO A 265 28.66 -43.42 -10.12
C PRO A 265 29.13 -42.21 -10.93
N PHE A 266 29.59 -41.17 -10.23
CA PHE A 266 30.28 -40.04 -10.84
C PHE A 266 31.71 -40.44 -11.20
N TYR A 267 32.04 -40.44 -12.49
CA TYR A 267 33.44 -40.46 -12.94
C TYR A 267 34.05 -39.08 -12.67
N ARG A 268 34.96 -39.03 -11.70
CA ARG A 268 35.77 -37.84 -11.40
C ARG A 268 36.88 -37.76 -12.46
N LEU A 269 36.72 -36.90 -13.47
CA LEU A 269 37.82 -36.55 -14.36
C LEU A 269 38.93 -35.92 -13.51
N ARG A 270 40.14 -36.46 -13.65
CA ARG A 270 41.37 -36.03 -12.98
C ARG A 270 42.14 -35.08 -13.88
#